data_AF-A0A0Q5QA11-F1
#
_entry.id   AF-A0A0Q5QA11-F1
#
_cell.length_a   1.000
_cell.length_b   1.000
_cell.length_c   1.000
_cell.angle_alpha   90.00
_cell.angle_beta   90.00
_cell.angle_gamma   90.00
#
_symmetry.space_group_name_H-M   'P 1'
#
loop_
_entity.id
_entity.type
_entity.pdbx_description
1 polymer ?
#
loop_
_entity_poly.entity_id
_entity_poly.type
_entity_poly.pdbx_seq_one_letter_code
_entity_poly.pdbx_strand_id
1 'polypeptide(L)'
;MKYFKFSKIIPWISVAFAVGYFVILAKELIFEDLYLSEISIVPIILGIILIADLIFSISVLKQKSKPYRITVIFQILNIFYILYLIYYYNGGMSVKVDRSINY
;
A
#
# COMPACT_ATOMS: atom_id res chain seq x y z
N MET A 1 11.41 16.20 -28.79
CA MET A 1 11.77 15.98 -27.36
C MET A 1 10.74 15.05 -26.70
N LYS A 2 11.05 13.76 -26.57
CA LYS A 2 10.14 12.64 -26.26
C LYS A 2 10.01 12.44 -24.73
N TYR A 3 9.46 13.41 -24.01
CA TYR A 3 9.39 13.42 -22.52
C TYR A 3 8.23 12.60 -21.92
N PHE A 4 7.92 11.41 -22.42
CA PHE A 4 6.62 10.77 -22.14
C PHE A 4 6.62 9.39 -21.48
N LYS A 5 7.75 8.87 -20.97
CA LYS A 5 7.75 7.53 -20.31
C LYS A 5 7.96 7.54 -18.79
N PHE A 6 8.82 8.39 -18.25
CA PHE A 6 9.16 8.33 -16.81
C PHE A 6 8.04 8.81 -15.88
N SER A 7 7.19 9.75 -16.30
CA SER A 7 6.16 10.31 -15.41
C SER A 7 5.05 9.33 -15.03
N LYS A 8 4.92 8.20 -15.75
CA LYS A 8 3.92 7.17 -15.46
C LYS A 8 4.46 6.03 -14.59
N ILE A 9 5.77 5.99 -14.34
CA ILE A 9 6.40 4.92 -13.55
C ILE A 9 5.96 4.98 -12.09
N ILE A 10 5.92 6.17 -11.50
CA ILE A 10 5.53 6.36 -10.09
C ILE A 10 4.08 5.87 -9.83
N PRO A 11 3.07 6.26 -10.63
CA PRO A 11 1.74 5.67 -10.52
C PRO A 11 1.73 4.15 -10.65
N TRP A 12 2.48 3.57 -11.59
CA TRP A 12 2.56 2.12 -11.76
C TRP A 12 3.18 1.41 -10.55
N ILE A 13 4.20 2.00 -9.93
CA ILE A 13 4.79 1.49 -8.68
C ILE A 13 3.75 1.50 -7.55
N SER A 14 3.01 2.60 -7.40
CA SER A 14 1.92 2.72 -6.42
C SER A 14 0.83 1.65 -6.64
N VAL A 15 0.40 1.42 -7.90
CA VAL A 15 -0.54 0.34 -8.22
C VAL A 15 0.01 -1.03 -7.81
N ALA A 16 1.28 -1.31 -8.09
CA ALA A 16 1.90 -2.59 -7.74
C ALA A 16 1.92 -2.83 -6.22
N PHE A 17 2.23 -1.79 -5.43
CA PHE A 17 2.18 -1.87 -3.96
C PHE A 17 0.77 -2.14 -3.44
N ALA A 18 -0.23 -1.42 -3.94
CA ALA A 18 -1.62 -1.61 -3.53
C ALA A 18 -2.12 -3.03 -3.86
N VAL A 19 -1.90 -3.49 -5.09
CA VAL A 19 -2.31 -4.85 -5.51
C VAL A 19 -1.57 -5.91 -4.71
N GLY A 20 -0.26 -5.76 -4.52
CA GLY A 20 0.55 -6.70 -3.72
C GLY A 20 0.03 -6.84 -2.29
N TYR A 21 -0.30 -5.72 -1.64
CA TYR A 21 -0.89 -5.72 -0.30
C TYR A 21 -2.22 -6.47 -0.25
N PHE A 22 -3.15 -6.18 -1.16
CA PHE A 22 -4.46 -6.84 -1.17
C PHE A 22 -4.37 -8.33 -1.51
N VAL A 23 -3.41 -8.74 -2.34
CA VAL A 23 -3.16 -10.16 -2.63
C VAL A 23 -2.66 -10.89 -1.38
N ILE A 24 -1.75 -10.29 -0.61
CA ILE A 24 -1.26 -10.88 0.64
C ILE A 24 -2.41 -10.98 1.66
N LEU A 25 -3.16 -9.90 1.87
CA LEU A 25 -4.32 -9.89 2.77
C LEU A 25 -5.37 -10.94 2.37
N ALA A 26 -5.69 -11.03 1.09
CA ALA A 26 -6.65 -12.01 0.59
C ALA A 26 -6.14 -13.44 0.77
N LYS A 27 -4.85 -13.69 0.56
CA LYS A 27 -4.23 -14.99 0.85
C LYS A 27 -4.41 -15.35 2.32
N GLU A 28 -4.01 -14.47 3.23
CA GLU A 28 -4.12 -14.70 4.68
C GLU A 28 -5.56 -14.97 5.14
N LEU A 29 -6.54 -14.27 4.55
CA LEU A 29 -7.96 -14.50 4.81
C LEU A 29 -8.49 -15.84 4.24
N ILE A 30 -8.06 -16.22 3.03
CA ILE A 30 -8.53 -17.45 2.36
C ILE A 30 -7.95 -18.70 3.03
N PHE A 31 -6.71 -18.65 3.48
CA PHE A 31 -6.04 -19.78 4.12
C PHE A 31 -6.29 -19.86 5.63
N GLU A 32 -7.21 -19.04 6.16
CA GLU A 32 -7.57 -18.97 7.59
C GLU A 32 -6.38 -18.71 8.53
N ASP A 33 -5.26 -18.22 7.98
CA ASP A 33 -4.09 -17.79 8.74
C ASP A 33 -4.35 -16.47 9.49
N LEU A 34 -5.42 -15.75 9.12
CA LEU A 34 -5.83 -14.47 9.71
C LEU A 34 -7.35 -14.40 9.85
N TYR A 35 -7.85 -14.29 11.08
CA TYR A 35 -9.28 -14.02 11.33
C TYR A 35 -9.58 -12.53 11.27
N LEU A 36 -10.72 -12.13 10.70
CA LEU A 36 -11.17 -10.73 10.66
C LEU A 36 -11.19 -10.07 12.06
N SER A 37 -11.45 -10.84 13.12
CA SER A 37 -11.43 -10.40 14.51
C SER A 37 -10.03 -10.11 15.07
N GLU A 38 -8.99 -10.66 14.44
CA GLU A 38 -7.59 -10.50 14.83
C GLU A 38 -6.89 -9.38 14.02
N ILE A 39 -7.57 -8.85 13.01
CA ILE A 39 -7.05 -7.75 12.21
C ILE A 39 -7.02 -6.49 13.09
N SER A 40 -5.81 -6.06 13.41
CA SER A 40 -5.55 -4.78 14.05
C SER A 40 -6.07 -3.62 13.19
N ILE A 41 -6.41 -2.50 13.83
CA ILE A 41 -6.94 -1.31 13.12
C ILE A 41 -5.95 -0.74 12.08
N VAL A 42 -4.65 -1.00 12.26
CA VAL A 42 -3.57 -0.48 11.42
C VAL A 42 -3.61 -1.04 9.98
N PRO A 43 -3.64 -2.38 9.74
CA PRO A 43 -3.92 -2.94 8.42
C PRO A 43 -5.18 -2.38 7.74
N ILE A 44 -6.26 -2.15 8.49
CA ILE A 44 -7.50 -1.60 7.95
C ILE A 44 -7.28 -0.16 7.45
N ILE A 45 -6.64 0.69 8.28
CA ILE A 45 -6.28 2.06 7.90
C ILE A 45 -5.36 2.06 6.67
N LEU A 46 -4.36 1.18 6.65
CA LEU A 46 -3.44 1.03 5.53
C LEU A 46 -4.18 0.62 4.25
N GLY A 47 -5.12 -0.32 4.33
CA GLY A 47 -5.97 -0.73 3.20
C GLY A 47 -6.80 0.43 2.63
N ILE A 48 -7.41 1.26 3.49
CA ILE A 48 -8.17 2.44 3.06
C ILE A 48 -7.26 3.43 2.31
N ILE A 49 -6.06 3.69 2.84
CA ILE A 49 -5.10 4.61 2.23
C ILE A 49 -4.63 4.07 0.88
N LEU A 50 -4.36 2.76 0.78
CA LEU A 50 -3.96 2.11 -0.46
C LEU A 50 -5.07 2.14 -1.53
N ILE A 51 -6.33 2.03 -1.14
CA ILE A 51 -7.47 2.19 -2.08
C ILE A 51 -7.51 3.61 -2.63
N ALA A 52 -7.38 4.62 -1.76
CA ALA A 52 -7.36 6.02 -2.18
C ALA A 52 -6.19 6.30 -3.13
N ASP A 53 -5.00 5.79 -2.80
CA ASP A 53 -3.81 5.92 -3.63
C ASP A 53 -3.95 5.20 -4.97
N LEU A 54 -4.57 4.01 -4.99
CA LEU A 54 -4.86 3.26 -6.21
C LEU A 54 -5.81 4.01 -7.14
N ILE A 55 -6.90 4.58 -6.62
CA ILE A 55 -7.85 5.39 -7.39
C ILE A 55 -7.13 6.59 -8.01
N PHE A 56 -6.29 7.26 -7.23
CA PHE A 56 -5.51 8.40 -7.69
C PHE A 56 -4.49 8.00 -8.77
N SER A 57 -3.75 6.92 -8.56
CA SER A 57 -2.78 6.39 -9.51
C SER A 57 -3.39 5.96 -10.83
N ILE A 58 -4.55 5.28 -10.81
CA ILE A 58 -5.30 4.95 -12.02
C ILE A 58 -5.77 6.22 -12.74
N SER A 59 -6.26 7.22 -12.00
CA SER A 59 -6.70 8.50 -12.56
C SER A 59 -5.56 9.22 -13.29
N VAL A 60 -4.36 9.21 -12.71
CA VAL A 60 -3.15 9.78 -13.32
C VAL A 60 -2.73 8.99 -14.57
N LEU A 61 -2.79 7.66 -14.53
CA LEU A 61 -2.41 6.82 -15.66
C LEU A 61 -3.34 7.03 -16.87
N LYS A 62 -4.64 7.26 -16.63
CA LYS A 62 -5.66 7.54 -17.65
C LYS A 62 -5.49 8.91 -18.31
N GLN A 63 -4.82 9.87 -17.67
CA GLN A 63 -4.57 11.18 -18.28
C GLN A 63 -3.60 11.06 -19.46
N LYS A 64 -3.95 11.73 -20.57
CA LYS A 64 -3.08 11.90 -21.76
C LYS A 64 -2.10 13.07 -21.59
N SER A 65 -2.44 14.03 -20.73
CA SER A 65 -1.59 15.15 -20.35
C SER A 65 -0.50 14.72 -19.35
N LYS A 66 0.54 15.56 -19.21
CA LYS A 66 1.54 15.35 -18.17
C LYS A 66 0.87 15.49 -16.80
N PRO A 67 1.14 14.59 -15.84
CA PRO A 67 0.64 14.74 -14.49
C PRO A 67 1.16 16.05 -13.90
N TYR A 68 0.30 16.76 -13.17
CA TYR A 68 0.71 17.95 -12.44
C TYR A 68 1.80 17.56 -11.43
N ARG A 69 2.83 18.41 -11.28
CA ARG A 69 3.94 18.13 -10.35
C ARG A 69 3.44 17.87 -8.92
N ILE A 70 2.39 18.57 -8.51
CA ILE A 70 1.72 18.43 -7.21
C ILE A 70 1.20 16.99 -7.02
N THR A 71 0.56 16.42 -8.04
CA THR A 71 0.06 15.05 -8.05
C THR A 71 1.18 14.03 -7.84
N VAL A 72 2.31 14.21 -8.53
CA VAL A 72 3.46 13.31 -8.41
C VAL A 72 4.08 13.40 -7.00
N ILE A 73 4.20 14.61 -6.44
CA ILE A 73 4.69 14.81 -5.07
C ILE A 73 3.76 14.13 -4.07
N PHE A 74 2.43 14.26 -4.24
CA PHE A 74 1.45 13.62 -3.38
C PHE A 74 1.56 12.08 -3.40
N GLN A 75 1.74 11.49 -4.59
CA GLN A 75 1.98 10.04 -4.73
C GLN A 75 3.29 9.62 -4.05
N ILE A 76 4.37 10.39 -4.19
CA ILE A 76 5.63 10.09 -3.54
C ILE A 76 5.47 10.13 -2.01
N LEU A 77 4.77 11.13 -1.47
CA LEU A 77 4.46 11.22 -0.03
C LEU A 77 3.63 10.03 0.45
N ASN A 78 2.62 9.62 -0.30
CA ASN A 78 1.84 8.40 0.00
C ASN A 78 2.74 7.16 0.03
N ILE A 79 3.61 6.99 -0.97
CA ILE A 79 4.56 5.86 -1.01
C ILE A 79 5.48 5.88 0.22
N PHE A 80 6.05 7.03 0.59
CA PHE A 80 6.87 7.14 1.80
C PHE A 80 6.09 6.84 3.07
N TYR A 81 4.84 7.30 3.16
CA TYR A 81 3.97 7.01 4.31
C TYR A 81 3.64 5.51 4.41
N ILE A 82 3.33 4.86 3.28
CA ILE A 82 3.10 3.42 3.20
C ILE A 82 4.37 2.66 3.60
N LEU A 83 5.53 3.03 3.07
CA LEU A 83 6.81 2.42 3.45
C LEU A 83 7.13 2.63 4.92
N TYR A 84 6.82 3.80 5.49
CA TYR A 84 6.95 4.07 6.92
C TYR A 84 6.04 3.16 7.74
N LEU A 85 4.77 2.99 7.35
CA LEU A 85 3.85 2.07 8.04
C LEU A 85 4.30 0.62 7.95
N ILE A 86 4.75 0.18 6.76
CA ILE A 86 5.32 -1.16 6.57
C ILE A 86 6.57 -1.34 7.43
N TYR A 87 7.47 -0.35 7.47
CA TYR A 87 8.68 -0.39 8.29
C TYR A 87 8.36 -0.38 9.78
N TYR A 88 7.40 0.43 10.22
CA TYR A 88 6.96 0.48 11.60
C TYR A 88 6.35 -0.87 12.02
N TYR A 89 5.55 -1.49 11.16
CA TYR A 89 4.94 -2.78 11.43
C TYR A 89 5.97 -3.92 11.39
N ASN A 90 6.83 -3.99 10.37
CA ASN A 90 7.85 -5.04 10.26
C ASN A 90 9.05 -4.83 11.21
N GLY A 91 9.35 -3.60 11.58
CA GLY A 91 10.52 -3.21 12.39
C GLY A 91 10.20 -3.00 13.88
N GLY A 92 8.96 -2.64 14.23
CA GLY A 92 8.46 -2.55 15.60
C GLY A 92 7.76 -3.82 16.09
N MET A 93 7.52 -4.76 15.18
CA MET A 93 6.82 -6.02 15.42
C MET A 93 7.58 -7.07 14.57
N SER A 94 8.64 -7.69 15.06
CA SER A 94 8.48 -8.83 15.99
C SER A 94 7.02 -9.05 16.40
N VAL A 95 6.14 -9.30 15.43
CA VAL A 95 4.97 -10.18 15.60
C VAL A 95 5.53 -11.59 15.80
N LYS A 96 6.34 -11.78 16.84
CA LYS A 96 6.01 -12.88 17.73
C LYS A 96 4.61 -12.54 18.15
N VAL A 97 3.65 -13.21 17.52
CA VAL A 97 2.49 -13.69 18.25
C VAL A 97 3.08 -14.15 19.57
N ASP A 98 2.99 -13.33 20.62
CA ASP A 98 3.35 -13.76 21.96
C ASP A 98 2.22 -14.70 22.38
N ARG A 99 2.20 -15.86 21.72
CA ARG A 99 1.73 -17.13 22.25
C ARG A 99 2.73 -17.45 23.38
N SER A 100 2.75 -16.63 24.43
CA SER A 100 3.00 -17.16 25.76
C SER A 100 1.71 -17.87 26.16
N ILE A 101 1.58 -19.04 25.55
CA ILE A 101 0.78 -20.16 26.02
C ILE A 101 1.00 -20.23 27.52
N ASN A 102 -0.12 -20.09 28.26
CA ASN A 102 -0.26 -20.49 29.65
C ASN A 102 0.60 -21.73 29.96
N TYR A 103 1.46 -21.60 30.97
CA TYR A 103 1.70 -22.64 31.96
C TYR A 103 1.81 -21.97 33.33
#